data_AF-A0A356U4N3-F1
#
_entry.id   AF-A0A356U4N3-F1
#
_cell.length_a   1.000
_cell.length_b   1.000
_cell.length_c   1.000
_cell.angle_alpha   90.00
_cell.angle_beta   90.00
_cell.angle_gamma   90.00
#
_symmetry.space_group_name_H-M   'P 1'
#
loop_
_entity.id
_entity.type
_entity.pdbx_description
1 polymer ?
#
loop_
_entity_poly.entity_id
_entity_poly.type
_entity_poly.pdbx_seq_one_letter_code
_entity_poly.pdbx_strand_id
1 'polypeptide(L)' 'RIHRSNLVGMGVLPLQFEKGTSRASLGLDGSEIVTILGLDEEITPRQNMQVKIQHADGRGEFITVLCRIDTENEIDY' A
#
# COMPACT_ATOMS: atom_id res chain seq x y z
N ARG A 1 -4.47 8.48 -17.65
CA ARG A 1 -4.91 8.76 -16.26
C ARG A 1 -6.38 8.36 -16.12
N ILE A 2 -6.71 7.06 -16.26
CA ILE A 2 -8.08 6.49 -16.13
C ILE A 2 -7.97 5.04 -15.62
N HIS A 3 -7.26 4.83 -14.52
CA HIS A 3 -7.13 3.47 -13.94
C HIS A 3 -7.16 3.43 -12.42
N ARG A 4 -6.80 4.52 -11.72
CA ARG A 4 -6.76 4.52 -10.24
C ARG A 4 -8.15 4.59 -9.61
N SER A 5 -9.01 5.50 -10.06
CA SER A 5 -10.36 5.64 -9.48
C SER A 5 -11.25 4.42 -9.71
N ASN A 6 -10.97 3.59 -10.73
CA ASN A 6 -11.66 2.31 -10.93
C ASN A 6 -11.26 1.25 -9.90
N LEU A 7 -10.00 1.27 -9.44
CA LEU A 7 -9.52 0.30 -8.46
C LEU A 7 -10.17 0.54 -7.10
N VAL A 8 -10.22 1.81 -6.68
CA VAL A 8 -10.89 2.17 -5.42
C VAL A 8 -12.36 1.78 -5.48
N GLY A 9 -13.05 2.09 -6.59
CA GLY A 9 -14.43 1.66 -6.84
C GLY A 9 -14.68 0.15 -6.93
N MET A 10 -13.64 -0.68 -6.90
CA MET A 10 -13.70 -2.14 -6.85
C MET A 10 -13.27 -2.70 -5.49
N GLY A 11 -13.08 -1.84 -4.48
CA GLY A 11 -12.55 -2.22 -3.17
C GLY A 11 -11.05 -2.55 -3.18
N VAL A 12 -10.31 -2.13 -4.21
CA VAL A 12 -8.86 -2.33 -4.29
C VAL A 12 -8.14 -1.07 -3.79
N LEU A 13 -7.36 -1.22 -2.72
CA LEU A 13 -6.60 -0.14 -2.11
C LEU A 13 -5.34 0.20 -2.93
N PRO A 14 -5.23 1.42 -3.50
CA PRO A 14 -4.05 1.78 -4.28
C PRO A 14 -2.93 2.25 -3.33
N LEU A 15 -1.89 1.43 -3.19
CA LEU A 15 -0.69 1.78 -2.42
C LEU A 15 0.48 2.12 -3.34
N GLN A 16 1.31 3.06 -2.90
CA GLN A 16 2.50 3.48 -3.62
C GLN A 16 3.72 3.51 -2.69
N PHE A 17 4.83 2.94 -3.14
CA PHE A 17 6.11 3.09 -2.44
C PHE A 17 6.52 4.57 -2.34
N GLU A 18 7.22 4.91 -1.27
CA GLU A 18 7.88 6.20 -1.14
C GLU A 18 8.94 6.42 -2.22
N LYS A 19 9.27 7.68 -2.47
CA LYS A 19 10.24 8.05 -3.49
C LYS A 19 11.62 7.45 -3.15
N GLY A 20 12.17 6.67 -4.07
CA GLY A 20 13.45 5.98 -3.89
C GLY A 20 13.31 4.54 -3.40
N THR A 21 12.12 4.15 -2.96
CA THR A 21 11.79 2.76 -2.62
C THR A 21 11.12 2.09 -3.80
N SER A 22 11.52 0.87 -4.09
CA SER A 22 10.98 0.06 -5.18
C SER A 22 11.02 -1.42 -4.79
N ARG A 23 10.30 -2.23 -5.57
CA ARG A 23 10.37 -3.69 -5.46
C ARG A 23 11.81 -4.20 -5.47
N ALA A 24 12.65 -3.66 -6.36
CA ALA A 24 14.03 -4.08 -6.52
C ALA A 24 14.93 -3.64 -5.35
N SER A 25 14.72 -2.44 -4.80
CA SER A 25 15.50 -1.97 -3.65
C SER A 25 15.19 -2.75 -2.37
N LEU A 26 13.97 -3.27 -2.25
CA LEU A 26 13.53 -4.13 -1.16
C LEU A 26 13.81 -5.62 -1.42
N GLY A 27 14.33 -5.96 -2.61
CA GLY A 27 14.62 -7.35 -2.98
C GLY A 27 13.39 -8.25 -3.10
N LEU A 28 12.19 -7.68 -3.31
CA LEU A 28 10.96 -8.48 -3.29
C LEU A 28 10.84 -9.32 -4.55
N ASP A 29 10.64 -10.63 -4.41
CA ASP A 29 10.47 -11.59 -5.49
C ASP A 29 9.03 -12.07 -5.68
N GLY A 30 8.13 -11.75 -4.74
CA GLY A 30 6.72 -12.11 -4.76
C GLY A 30 6.38 -13.33 -3.88
N SER A 31 7.37 -13.93 -3.22
CA SER A 31 7.18 -14.99 -2.22
C SER A 31 6.84 -14.46 -0.83
N GLU A 32 6.91 -13.14 -0.63
CA GLU A 32 6.76 -12.51 0.67
C GLU A 32 5.29 -12.44 1.10
N ILE A 33 5.07 -12.50 2.42
CA ILE A 33 3.79 -12.17 3.01
C ILE A 33 3.78 -10.67 3.32
N VAL A 34 2.85 -9.96 2.68
CA VAL A 34 2.67 -8.52 2.84
C VAL A 34 1.45 -8.27 3.73
N THR A 35 1.65 -7.59 4.86
CA THR A 35 0.58 -7.21 5.80
C THR A 35 0.49 -5.70 5.86
N ILE A 36 -0.69 -5.15 5.54
CA ILE A 36 -0.98 -3.71 5.63
C ILE A 36 -1.56 -3.44 7.02
N LEU A 37 -0.98 -2.49 7.74
CA LEU A 37 -1.39 -2.11 9.10
C LEU A 37 -2.20 -0.81 9.08
N GLY A 38 -3.14 -0.67 10.03
CA GLY A 38 -3.98 0.53 10.17
C GLY A 38 -5.11 0.63 9.13
N LEU A 39 -5.63 -0.52 8.66
CA LEU A 39 -6.83 -0.57 7.80
C LEU A 39 -8.15 -0.52 8.59
N ASP A 40 -8.07 -0.74 9.90
CA ASP A 40 -9.17 -0.68 10.86
C ASP A 40 -9.50 0.74 11.32
N GLU A 41 -8.62 1.70 11.01
CA GLU A 41 -8.82 3.13 11.25
C GLU A 41 -9.47 3.80 10.03
N GLU A 42 -10.07 4.98 10.24
CA GLU A 42 -10.64 5.79 9.16
C GLU A 42 -9.52 6.20 8.18
N ILE A 43 -9.58 5.68 6.96
CA ILE A 43 -8.56 5.94 5.94
C ILE A 43 -8.72 7.36 5.43
N THR A 44 -7.69 8.20 5.60
CA THR A 44 -7.70 9.57 5.07
C THR A 44 -7.02 9.66 3.70
N PRO A 45 -7.41 10.61 2.83
CA PRO A 45 -6.76 10.78 1.54
C PRO A 45 -5.27 11.07 1.69
N ARG A 46 -4.42 10.42 0.88
CA ARG A 46 -2.95 10.57 0.91
C ARG A 46 -2.30 10.22 2.24
N GLN A 47 -2.91 9.36 3.05
CA GLN A 47 -2.34 8.88 4.29
C GLN A 47 -1.10 8.00 4.04
N ASN A 48 -0.10 8.12 4.92
CA ASN A 48 1.00 7.16 4.99
C ASN A 48 0.57 5.97 5.82
N MET A 49 0.78 4.77 5.29
CA MET A 49 0.46 3.50 5.94
C MET A 49 1.73 2.68 6.17
N GLN A 50 1.74 1.90 7.25
CA GLN A 50 2.81 0.94 7.48
C GLN A 50 2.46 -0.41 6.84
N VAL A 51 3.44 -0.99 6.17
CA VAL A 51 3.36 -2.33 5.61
C VAL A 51 4.48 -3.16 6.18
N LYS A 52 4.12 -4.30 6.77
CA LYS A 52 5.06 -5.32 7.20
C LYS A 52 5.27 -6.30 6.06
N ILE A 53 6.52 -6.47 5.66
CA ILE A 53 6.93 -7.47 4.67
C ILE A 53 7.65 -8.58 5.42
N GLN A 54 7.19 -9.80 5.24
CA GLN A 54 7.82 -10.99 5.77
C GLN A 54 8.34 -11.86 4.61
N HIS A 55 9.65 -11.91 4.48
CA HIS A 55 10.36 -12.67 3.46
C HIS A 55 10.29 -14.17 3.76
N ALA A 56 10.41 -14.99 2.72
CA ALA A 56 10.41 -16.45 2.84
C ALA A 56 11.61 -16.97 3.65
N ASP A 57 12.70 -16.20 3.71
CA ASP A 57 13.89 -16.50 4.54
C ASP A 57 13.70 -16.18 6.03
N GLY A 58 12.53 -15.67 6.43
CA GLY A 58 12.18 -15.31 7.79
C GLY A 58 12.56 -13.87 8.18
N ARG A 59 13.22 -13.10 7.32
CA ARG A 59 13.45 -11.67 7.56
C ARG A 59 12.13 -10.91 7.51
N GLY A 60 11.95 -9.99 8.45
CA GLY A 60 10.81 -9.08 8.49
C GLY A 60 11.28 -7.64 8.47
N GLU A 61 10.62 -6.81 7.66
CA GLU A 61 10.87 -5.38 7.63
C GLU A 61 9.56 -4.59 7.57
N PHE A 62 9.60 -3.37 8.07
CA PHE A 62 8.48 -2.43 8.00
C PHE A 62 8.84 -1.33 7.02
N ILE A 63 7.93 -1.06 6.09
CA ILE A 63 8.07 0.03 5.14
C ILE A 63 6.87 0.97 5.27
N THR A 64 7.11 2.23 4.96
CA THR A 64 6.05 3.21 4.80
C THR A 64 5.63 3.26 3.33
N VAL A 65 4.32 3.25 3.09
CA VAL A 65 3.72 3.41 1.76
C VAL A 65 2.69 4.53 1.79
N LEU A 66 2.51 5.20 0.66
CA LEU A 66 1.50 6.22 0.49
C LEU A 66 0.21 5.59 -0.04
N CYS A 67 -0.88 5.76 0.70
CA CYS A 67 -2.23 5.47 0.22
C CYS A 67 -2.62 6.50 -0.84
N ARG A 68 -2.88 6.06 -2.07
CA ARG A 68 -3.17 6.91 -3.23
C ARG A 68 -4.65 7.15 -3.45
N ILE A 69 -5.44 7.17 -2.38
CA ILE A 69 -6.78 7.76 -2.37
C ILE A 69 -6.58 9.28 -2.46
N ASP A 70 -6.96 9.87 -3.58
CA ASP A 70 -6.65 11.27 -3.89
C ASP A 70 -7.75 12.23 -3.39
N THR A 71 -8.97 11.74 -3.12
CA THR A 71 -10.13 12.52 -2.64
C THR A 71 -10.98 11.76 -1.63
N GLU A 72 -11.68 12.46 -0.73
CA GLU A 72 -12.60 11.84 0.24
C GLU A 72 -13.72 11.03 -0.45
N ASN A 73 -14.26 11.51 -1.57
CA ASN A 73 -15.27 10.79 -2.35
C ASN A 73 -14.78 9.42 -2.88
N GLU A 74 -13.48 9.14 -2.90
CA GLU A 74 -12.97 7.81 -3.28
C GLU A 74 -13.04 6.82 -2.10
N ILE A 75 -13.19 7.27 -0.84
CA ILE A 75 -13.26 6.41 0.36
C ILE A 75 -14.62 5.70 0.49
N ASP A 76 -15.71 6.37 0.06
CA ASP A 76 -17.08 5.90 0.23
C ASP A 76 -17.54 4.87 -0.82
N TYR A 77 -16.66 4.48 -1.75
CA TYR A 77 -16.95 3.47 -2.78
C TYR A 77 -16.59 2.06 -2.31
#